data_AF-A0A845QHA3-F1
#
_entry.id   AF-A0A845QHA3-F1
#
_cell.length_a   1.000
_cell.length_b   1.000
_cell.length_c   1.000
_cell.angle_alpha   90.00
_cell.angle_beta   90.00
_cell.angle_gamma   90.00
#
_symmetry.space_group_name_H-M   'P 1'
#
loop_
_entity.id
_entity.type
_entity.pdbx_description
1 polymer ?
#
loop_
_entity_poly.entity_id
_entity_poly.type
_entity_poly.pdbx_seq_one_letter_code
_entity_poly.pdbx_strand_id
1 'polypeptide(L)'
;MNDINSLSHSKWNCKYHIVFAPKYRRKIFYGKYKREIGRILRQLCEWKGVKIVEAEVCSDHIHMLLEIPSKYSVSKFVGYLKGKSSTMLYEQFGELKYKYRNREFWCKGYYVDTAGKNTERIAEYICNQLAVGLNEETIRKYVREQEKHDQAIDKLSVKEYNDPFTK
;
A
#
# COMPACT_ATOMS: atom_id res chain seq x y z
N MET A 1 -3.54 12.55 -17.89
CA MET A 1 -4.32 11.36 -18.28
C MET A 1 -4.84 10.72 -16.99
N ASN A 2 -6.11 10.30 -16.94
CA ASN A 2 -6.76 9.88 -15.69
C ASN A 2 -6.19 8.56 -15.16
N ASP A 3 -5.28 8.62 -14.18
CA ASP A 3 -4.72 7.47 -13.45
C ASP A 3 -5.72 6.81 -12.47
N ILE A 4 -7.02 6.84 -12.78
CA ILE A 4 -8.07 6.38 -11.87
C ILE A 4 -8.72 5.14 -12.46
N ASN A 5 -8.53 4.00 -11.79
CA ASN A 5 -9.19 2.75 -12.12
C ASN A 5 -10.62 2.73 -11.58
N SER A 6 -11.49 1.93 -12.19
CA SER A 6 -12.88 1.75 -11.77
C SER A 6 -13.28 0.28 -11.68
N LEU A 7 -14.01 -0.05 -10.63
CA LEU A 7 -14.86 -1.23 -10.46
C LEU A 7 -16.33 -0.78 -10.45
N SER A 8 -17.28 -1.72 -10.45
CA SER A 8 -18.73 -1.42 -10.52
C SER A 8 -19.21 -0.35 -9.54
N HIS A 9 -18.62 -0.28 -8.33
CA HIS A 9 -19.01 0.66 -7.28
C HIS A 9 -17.81 1.38 -6.64
N SER A 10 -16.64 1.39 -7.28
CA SER A 10 -15.44 1.96 -6.65
C SER A 10 -14.47 2.53 -7.67
N LYS A 11 -13.94 3.71 -7.41
CA LYS A 11 -12.82 4.28 -8.15
C LYS A 11 -11.58 4.30 -7.26
N TRP A 12 -10.42 3.96 -7.80
CA TRP A 12 -9.21 3.81 -7.01
C TRP A 12 -7.94 4.11 -7.82
N ASN A 13 -6.93 4.64 -7.13
CA ASN A 13 -5.58 4.86 -7.62
C ASN A 13 -4.62 4.54 -6.48
N CYS A 14 -4.34 3.25 -6.30
CA CYS A 14 -3.57 2.74 -5.16
C CYS A 14 -2.25 2.21 -5.68
N LYS A 15 -1.21 3.06 -5.64
CA LYS A 15 0.15 2.68 -5.97
C LYS A 15 0.98 2.57 -4.69
N TYR A 16 1.81 1.54 -4.61
CA TYR A 16 2.62 1.23 -3.45
C TYR A 16 4.04 0.96 -3.88
N HIS A 17 5.01 1.58 -3.21
CA HIS A 17 6.40 1.20 -3.27
C HIS A 17 6.64 0.12 -2.21
N ILE A 18 7.01 -1.07 -2.65
CA ILE A 18 7.24 -2.23 -1.79
C ILE A 18 8.69 -2.66 -1.93
N VAL A 19 9.36 -2.88 -0.80
CA VAL A 19 10.73 -3.41 -0.77
C VAL A 19 10.81 -4.63 0.13
N PHE A 20 11.43 -5.70 -0.37
CA PHE A 20 11.72 -6.88 0.42
C PHE A 20 13.04 -7.52 -0.01
N ALA A 21 13.63 -8.27 0.91
CA ALA A 21 14.98 -8.80 0.79
C ALA A 21 15.00 -10.32 1.04
N PRO A 22 15.95 -11.06 0.44
CA PRO A 22 16.18 -12.44 0.74
C PRO A 22 16.68 -12.55 2.19
N LYS A 23 16.43 -13.70 2.83
CA LYS A 23 16.84 -13.93 4.21
C LYS A 23 18.35 -13.76 4.35
N TYR A 24 18.75 -13.01 5.38
CA TYR A 24 20.14 -12.60 5.63
C TYR A 24 20.77 -11.70 4.54
N ARG A 25 19.96 -11.03 3.71
CA ARG A 25 20.42 -10.15 2.61
C ARG A 25 21.50 -10.81 1.72
N ARG A 26 21.36 -12.13 1.51
CA ARG A 26 22.29 -12.89 0.68
C ARG A 26 22.29 -12.32 -0.74
N LYS A 27 23.47 -12.04 -1.28
CA LYS A 27 23.63 -11.52 -2.66
C LYS A 27 23.45 -12.63 -3.71
N ILE A 28 22.23 -13.15 -3.81
CA ILE A 28 21.86 -14.27 -4.68
C ILE A 28 21.31 -13.80 -6.03
N PHE A 29 21.01 -12.50 -6.17
CA PHE A 29 20.37 -11.93 -7.35
C PHE A 29 21.37 -11.63 -8.48
N TYR A 30 22.18 -12.63 -8.85
CA TYR A 30 23.13 -12.51 -9.97
C TYR A 30 22.79 -13.48 -11.10
N GLY A 31 23.13 -13.06 -12.32
CA GLY A 31 23.03 -13.88 -13.53
C GLY A 31 21.65 -14.51 -13.71
N LYS A 32 21.62 -15.85 -13.82
CA LYS A 32 20.41 -16.64 -14.09
C LYS A 32 19.27 -16.40 -13.09
N TYR A 33 19.59 -16.14 -11.82
CA TYR A 33 18.58 -15.99 -10.77
C TYR A 33 17.81 -14.67 -10.86
N LYS A 34 18.47 -13.55 -11.20
CA LYS A 34 17.81 -12.24 -11.33
C LYS A 34 16.68 -12.31 -12.36
N ARG A 35 16.95 -12.90 -13.52
CA ARG A 35 15.98 -13.04 -14.61
C ARG A 35 14.78 -13.92 -14.21
N GLU A 36 15.04 -15.08 -13.61
CA GLU A 36 13.97 -16.00 -13.21
C GLU A 36 13.11 -15.46 -12.08
N ILE A 37 13.70 -14.79 -11.09
CA ILE A 37 12.95 -14.13 -10.02
C ILE A 37 12.04 -13.04 -10.60
N GLY A 38 12.56 -12.20 -11.49
CA GLY A 38 11.77 -11.19 -12.18
C GLY A 38 10.58 -11.80 -12.95
N ARG A 39 10.82 -12.92 -13.65
CA ARG A 39 9.77 -13.66 -14.38
C ARG A 39 8.68 -14.19 -13.44
N ILE A 40 9.08 -14.84 -12.34
CA ILE A 40 8.15 -15.40 -11.34
C ILE A 40 7.33 -14.28 -10.70
N LEU A 41 7.96 -13.18 -10.27
CA LEU A 41 7.26 -12.05 -9.64
C LEU A 41 6.25 -11.43 -10.61
N ARG A 42 6.62 -11.25 -11.88
CA ARG A 42 5.71 -10.75 -12.92
C ARG A 42 4.49 -11.67 -13.09
N GLN A 43 4.72 -12.97 -13.22
CA GLN A 43 3.65 -13.96 -13.36
C GLN A 43 2.69 -13.96 -12.16
N LEU A 44 3.21 -13.86 -10.93
CA LEU A 44 2.39 -13.79 -9.72
C LEU A 44 1.56 -12.50 -9.65
N CYS A 45 2.11 -11.37 -10.11
CA CYS A 45 1.37 -10.11 -10.23
C CYS A 45 0.23 -10.23 -11.25
N GLU A 46 0.50 -10.79 -12.43
CA GLU A 46 -0.49 -11.03 -13.49
C GLU A 46 -1.64 -11.91 -13.00
N TRP A 47 -1.35 -13.01 -12.29
CA TRP A 47 -2.37 -13.90 -11.72
C TRP A 47 -3.30 -13.23 -10.70
N LYS A 48 -2.83 -12.15 -10.04
CA LYS A 48 -3.65 -11.36 -9.12
C LYS A 48 -4.24 -10.10 -9.76
N GLY A 49 -3.98 -9.85 -11.04
CA GLY A 49 -4.37 -8.62 -11.69
C GLY A 49 -3.73 -7.38 -11.04
N VAL A 50 -2.53 -7.52 -10.50
CA VAL A 50 -1.73 -6.41 -9.97
C VAL A 50 -0.81 -5.91 -11.08
N LYS A 51 -0.87 -4.61 -11.36
CA LYS A 51 -0.04 -3.99 -12.40
C LYS A 51 1.30 -3.58 -11.80
N ILE A 52 2.38 -3.97 -12.46
CA ILE A 52 3.74 -3.51 -12.15
C ILE A 52 3.96 -2.21 -12.92
N VAL A 53 4.16 -1.11 -12.21
CA VAL A 53 4.53 0.17 -12.83
C VAL A 53 6.03 0.17 -13.12
N GLU A 54 6.82 -0.21 -12.12
CA GLU A 54 8.27 -0.33 -12.22
C GLU A 54 8.77 -1.36 -11.21
N ALA A 55 9.85 -2.09 -11.53
CA ALA A 55 10.46 -3.01 -10.59
C ALA A 55 11.94 -3.18 -10.90
N GLU A 56 12.79 -3.11 -9.87
CA GLU A 56 14.23 -3.31 -9.97
C GLU A 56 14.70 -4.33 -8.94
N VAL A 57 15.58 -5.24 -9.38
CA VAL A 57 16.19 -6.25 -8.52
C VAL A 57 17.64 -5.85 -8.26
N CYS A 58 17.90 -5.34 -7.06
CA CYS A 58 19.23 -5.03 -6.54
C CYS A 58 19.97 -6.32 -6.16
N SER A 59 21.24 -6.23 -5.74
CA SER A 59 22.00 -7.43 -5.35
C SER A 59 21.45 -8.16 -4.12
N ASP A 60 20.85 -7.42 -3.18
CA ASP A 60 20.45 -7.91 -1.85
C ASP A 60 19.00 -7.55 -1.47
N HIS A 61 18.23 -6.90 -2.34
CA HIS A 61 16.81 -6.57 -2.13
C HIS A 61 16.10 -6.25 -3.46
N ILE A 62 14.78 -6.14 -3.44
CA ILE A 62 13.95 -5.87 -4.61
C ILE A 62 13.07 -4.66 -4.33
N HIS A 63 13.03 -3.72 -5.27
CA HIS A 63 12.10 -2.60 -5.31
C HIS A 63 10.98 -2.89 -6.30
N MET A 64 9.72 -2.70 -5.90
CA MET A 64 8.57 -2.81 -6.79
C MET A 64 7.62 -1.66 -6.55
N LEU A 65 7.31 -0.90 -7.60
CA LEU A 65 6.22 0.05 -7.65
C LEU A 65 5.00 -0.66 -8.25
N LEU A 66 4.00 -0.90 -7.42
CA LEU A 66 2.87 -1.76 -7.73
C LEU A 66 1.55 -1.02 -7.59
N GLU A 67 0.67 -1.23 -8.57
CA GLU A 67 -0.70 -0.76 -8.53
C GLU A 67 -1.60 -1.93 -8.12
N ILE A 68 -2.00 -1.91 -6.84
CA ILE A 68 -2.71 -3.02 -6.20
C ILE A 68 -4.20 -2.67 -6.12
N PRO A 69 -5.10 -3.51 -6.68
CA PRO A 69 -6.54 -3.32 -6.56
C PRO A 69 -6.99 -3.19 -5.10
N SER A 70 -7.90 -2.24 -4.83
CA SER A 70 -8.41 -1.94 -3.48
C SER A 70 -9.08 -3.12 -2.76
N LYS A 71 -9.50 -4.15 -3.49
CA LYS A 71 -10.02 -5.41 -2.94
C LYS A 71 -8.97 -6.25 -2.21
N TYR A 72 -7.67 -5.98 -2.42
CA TYR A 72 -6.58 -6.68 -1.77
C TYR A 72 -5.97 -5.83 -0.67
N SER A 73 -5.76 -6.44 0.50
CA SER A 73 -4.85 -5.88 1.49
C SER A 73 -3.40 -6.02 1.00
N VAL A 74 -2.61 -4.96 1.20
CA VAL A 74 -1.19 -4.93 0.82
C VAL A 74 -0.41 -6.04 1.53
N SER A 75 -0.65 -6.25 2.82
CA SER A 75 0.04 -7.28 3.60
C SER A 75 -0.26 -8.69 3.08
N LYS A 76 -1.52 -8.95 2.71
CA LYS A 76 -1.95 -10.21 2.12
C LYS A 76 -1.30 -10.43 0.75
N PHE A 77 -1.21 -9.39 -0.08
CA PHE A 77 -0.57 -9.47 -1.38
C PHE A 77 0.95 -9.73 -1.26
N VAL A 78 1.65 -9.01 -0.38
CA VAL A 78 3.08 -9.21 -0.15
C VAL A 78 3.37 -10.61 0.43
N GLY A 79 2.53 -11.10 1.35
CA GLY A 79 2.62 -12.46 1.86
C GLY A 79 2.45 -13.51 0.77
N TYR A 80 1.47 -13.33 -0.12
CA TYR A 80 1.28 -14.17 -1.30
C TYR A 80 2.51 -14.14 -2.23
N LEU A 81 3.00 -12.94 -2.55
CA LEU A 81 4.11 -12.74 -3.48
C LEU A 81 5.38 -13.42 -2.96
N LYS A 82 5.74 -13.19 -1.71
CA LYS A 82 6.92 -13.79 -1.07
C LYS A 82 6.76 -15.31 -0.89
N GLY A 83 5.59 -15.76 -0.44
CA GLY A 83 5.32 -17.18 -0.22
C GLY A 83 5.39 -17.99 -1.52
N LYS A 84 4.60 -17.61 -2.53
CA LYS A 84 4.53 -18.35 -3.79
C LYS A 84 5.82 -18.26 -4.60
N SER A 85 6.49 -17.11 -4.62
CA SER A 85 7.78 -17.00 -5.29
C SER A 85 8.83 -17.91 -4.65
N SER A 86 8.86 -18.03 -3.32
CA SER A 86 9.77 -18.96 -2.63
C SER A 86 9.53 -20.40 -3.07
N THR A 87 8.26 -20.83 -3.12
CA THR A 87 7.89 -22.17 -3.58
C THR A 87 8.36 -22.43 -5.01
N MET A 88 8.02 -21.53 -5.94
CA MET A 88 8.40 -21.70 -7.36
C MET A 88 9.92 -21.70 -7.55
N LEU A 89 10.66 -20.88 -6.78
CA LEU A 89 12.12 -20.88 -6.83
C LEU A 89 12.72 -22.19 -6.31
N TYR A 90 12.16 -22.80 -5.26
CA TYR A 90 12.63 -24.09 -4.76
C TYR A 90 12.30 -25.25 -5.70
N GLU A 91 11.19 -25.18 -6.44
CA GLU A 91 10.83 -26.15 -7.47
C GLU A 91 11.77 -26.05 -8.68
N GLN A 92 12.07 -24.83 -9.13
CA GLN A 92 12.94 -24.60 -10.29
C GLN A 92 14.43 -24.80 -9.97
N PHE A 93 14.86 -24.48 -8.74
CA PHE A 93 16.25 -24.55 -8.32
C PHE A 93 16.39 -25.40 -7.05
N GLY A 94 16.47 -26.72 -7.22
CA GLY A 94 16.65 -27.67 -6.12
C GLY A 94 17.86 -27.34 -5.23
N GLU A 95 18.93 -26.77 -5.79
CA GLU A 95 20.13 -26.32 -5.06
C GLU A 95 19.81 -25.28 -3.96
N LEU A 96 18.83 -24.40 -4.18
CA LEU A 96 18.41 -23.42 -3.18
C LEU A 96 17.75 -24.13 -1.99
N LYS A 97 16.95 -25.18 -2.21
CA LYS A 97 16.27 -25.91 -1.12
C LYS A 97 17.24 -26.41 -0.06
N TYR A 98 18.41 -26.91 -0.47
CA TYR A 98 19.46 -27.37 0.44
C TYR A 98 20.20 -26.22 1.12
N LYS A 99 20.44 -25.11 0.40
CA LYS A 99 21.11 -23.91 0.93
C LYS A 99 20.27 -23.13 1.94
N TYR A 100 18.95 -23.26 1.87
CA TYR A 100 17.98 -22.66 2.78
C TYR A 100 17.33 -23.74 3.64
N ARG A 101 18.10 -24.39 4.53
CA ARG A 101 17.67 -25.53 5.38
C ARG A 101 16.27 -25.40 6.02
N ASN A 102 15.83 -24.18 6.35
CA ASN A 102 14.49 -23.89 6.90
C ASN A 102 13.43 -23.48 5.86
N ARG A 103 13.70 -23.61 4.57
CA ARG A 103 12.86 -23.18 3.43
C ARG A 103 12.42 -21.71 3.46
N GLU A 104 13.21 -20.85 4.10
CA GLU A 104 12.93 -19.41 4.15
C GLU A 104 13.82 -18.66 3.16
N PHE A 105 13.26 -18.30 2.01
CA PHE A 105 13.98 -17.55 0.98
C PHE A 105 14.00 -16.04 1.26
N TRP A 106 12.87 -15.46 1.68
CA TRP A 106 12.72 -14.04 2.00
C TRP A 106 12.82 -13.76 3.50
N CYS A 107 13.17 -12.52 3.87
CA CYS A 107 12.99 -12.02 5.23
C CYS A 107 11.51 -12.00 5.61
N LYS A 108 11.18 -12.08 6.91
CA LYS A 108 9.78 -11.98 7.39
C LYS A 108 9.19 -10.60 7.09
N GLY A 109 9.93 -9.54 7.42
CA GLY A 109 9.53 -8.16 7.17
C GLY A 109 9.56 -7.74 5.70
N TYR A 110 8.97 -6.58 5.43
CA TYR A 110 9.02 -5.84 4.17
C TYR A 110 8.77 -4.35 4.49
N TYR A 111 9.23 -3.48 3.61
CA TYR A 111 8.91 -2.06 3.64
C TYR A 111 7.79 -1.78 2.63
N VAL A 112 6.93 -0.83 2.98
CA VAL A 112 5.85 -0.35 2.13
C VAL A 112 5.68 1.14 2.32
N ASP A 113 5.52 1.85 1.22
CA ASP A 113 5.12 3.25 1.18
C ASP A 113 4.04 3.46 0.11
N THR A 114 3.19 4.45 0.32
CA THR A 114 2.14 4.83 -0.64
C THR A 114 2.68 5.82 -1.65
N ALA A 115 2.72 5.42 -2.93
CA ALA A 115 3.05 6.32 -4.02
C ALA A 115 1.77 7.08 -4.47
N GLY A 116 1.40 8.11 -3.72
CA GLY A 116 0.18 8.90 -3.92
C GLY A 116 0.42 10.31 -4.46
N LYS A 117 -0.68 11.05 -4.72
CA LYS A 117 -0.58 12.51 -4.91
C LYS A 117 -0.03 13.13 -3.62
N ASN A 118 0.74 14.22 -3.75
CA ASN A 118 1.29 14.95 -2.61
C ASN A 118 0.19 15.21 -1.57
N THR A 119 0.42 14.77 -0.33
CA THR A 119 -0.49 14.94 0.82
C THR A 119 -0.95 16.39 0.94
N GLU A 120 -0.05 17.35 0.73
CA GLU A 120 -0.35 18.79 0.77
C GLU A 120 -1.38 19.17 -0.30
N ARG A 121 -1.22 18.66 -1.53
CA ARG A 121 -2.17 18.92 -2.61
C ARG A 121 -3.54 18.27 -2.38
N ILE A 122 -3.57 17.11 -1.74
CA ILE A 122 -4.85 16.49 -1.36
C ILE A 122 -5.53 17.31 -0.26
N ALA A 123 -4.77 17.74 0.75
CA ALA A 123 -5.29 18.58 1.83
C ALA A 123 -5.82 19.92 1.28
N GLU A 124 -5.03 20.59 0.44
CA GLU A 124 -5.43 21.81 -0.27
C GLU A 124 -6.69 21.59 -1.11
N TYR A 125 -6.75 20.48 -1.86
CA TYR A 125 -7.94 20.12 -2.62
C TYR A 125 -9.16 19.96 -1.69
N ILE A 126 -9.05 19.26 -0.56
CA ILE A 126 -10.16 19.10 0.38
C ILE A 126 -10.62 20.45 0.96
N CYS A 127 -9.68 21.31 1.36
CA CYS A 127 -9.99 22.67 1.84
C CYS A 127 -10.71 23.49 0.76
N ASN A 128 -10.23 23.42 -0.47
CA ASN A 128 -10.80 24.17 -1.59
C ASN A 128 -12.11 23.57 -2.09
N GLN A 129 -12.35 22.27 -1.96
CA GLN A 129 -13.62 21.63 -2.34
C GLN A 129 -14.81 22.17 -1.54
N LEU A 130 -14.60 22.56 -0.28
CA LEU A 130 -15.64 23.24 0.53
C LEU A 130 -15.84 24.71 0.12
N ALA A 131 -14.88 25.31 -0.57
CA ALA A 131 -14.93 26.70 -1.02
C ALA A 131 -15.62 26.88 -2.39
N VAL A 132 -15.75 25.81 -3.19
CA VAL A 132 -16.46 25.87 -4.48
C VAL A 132 -17.97 25.85 -4.25
N GLY A 133 -18.53 27.01 -3.91
CA GLY A 133 -19.98 27.20 -3.82
C GLY A 133 -20.44 28.29 -2.84
N LEU A 134 -19.54 28.89 -2.06
CA LEU A 134 -19.89 29.89 -1.05
C LEU A 134 -18.90 31.06 -1.10
N ASN A 135 -19.43 32.30 -1.08
CA ASN A 135 -18.60 33.50 -0.96
C ASN A 135 -17.75 33.41 0.33
N GLU A 136 -16.56 34.03 0.36
CA GLU A 136 -15.65 34.01 1.52
C GLU A 136 -16.35 34.38 2.84
N GLU A 137 -17.33 35.29 2.78
CA GLU A 137 -18.16 35.67 3.94
C GLU A 137 -19.04 34.54 4.46
N THR A 138 -19.60 33.72 3.57
CA THR A 138 -20.44 32.58 3.95
C THR A 138 -19.62 31.44 4.53
N ILE A 139 -18.41 31.20 4.00
CA ILE A 139 -17.45 30.23 4.57
C ILE A 139 -17.04 30.68 5.98
N ARG A 140 -16.68 31.96 6.17
CA ARG A 140 -16.34 32.51 7.49
C ARG A 140 -17.50 32.41 8.48
N LYS A 141 -18.73 32.62 8.02
CA LYS A 141 -19.93 32.48 8.85
C LYS A 141 -20.15 31.02 9.26
N TYR A 142 -20.01 30.08 8.32
CA TYR A 142 -20.18 28.64 8.58
C TYR A 142 -19.12 28.12 9.55
N VAL A 143 -17.84 28.46 9.35
CA VAL A 143 -16.74 28.07 10.25
C VAL A 143 -16.96 28.63 11.66
N ARG A 144 -17.35 29.91 11.80
CA ARG A 144 -17.65 30.51 13.11
C ARG A 144 -18.85 29.87 13.79
N GLU A 145 -19.88 29.49 13.04
CA GLU A 145 -21.06 28.81 13.58
C GLU A 145 -20.70 27.39 14.04
N GLN A 146 -19.86 26.68 13.29
CA GLN A 146 -19.36 25.35 13.65
C GLN A 146 -18.45 25.40 14.88
N GLU A 147 -17.49 26.33 14.94
CA GLU A 147 -16.63 26.54 16.11
C GLU A 147 -17.44 26.90 17.36
N LYS A 148 -18.49 27.73 17.23
CA LYS A 148 -19.40 28.04 18.35
C LYS A 148 -20.21 26.83 18.79
N HIS A 149 -20.66 26.02 17.85
CA HIS A 149 -21.39 24.79 18.14
C HIS A 149 -20.49 23.79 18.85
N ASP A 150 -19.25 23.62 18.39
CA ASP A 150 -18.26 22.74 19.02
C ASP A 150 -17.88 23.26 20.42
N GLN A 151 -17.66 24.56 20.59
CA GLN A 151 -17.44 25.17 21.91
C GLN A 151 -18.66 25.06 22.84
N ALA A 152 -19.89 25.08 22.30
CA ALA A 152 -21.10 24.87 23.07
C ALA A 152 -21.25 23.41 23.49
N ILE A 153 -20.97 22.46 22.59
CA ILE A 153 -20.93 21.02 22.88
C ILE A 153 -19.88 20.73 23.95
N ASP A 154 -18.68 21.30 23.84
CA ASP A 154 -17.59 21.07 24.78
C ASP A 154 -17.94 21.63 26.18
N LYS A 155 -18.65 22.77 26.23
CA LYS A 155 -19.20 23.34 27.48
C LYS A 155 -20.40 22.56 28.04
N LEU A 156 -21.18 21.89 27.19
CA LEU A 156 -22.28 20.99 27.57
C LEU A 156 -21.78 19.59 27.98
N SER A 157 -20.56 19.22 27.59
CA SER A 157 -19.92 17.93 27.78
C SER A 157 -19.12 17.84 29.09
N VAL A 158 -19.78 18.14 30.22
CA VAL A 158 -19.33 17.63 31.54
C VAL A 158 -20.15 16.39 31.94
N LYS A 159 -20.58 15.58 30.96
CA LYS A 159 -21.21 14.27 31.20
C LYS A 159 -20.23 13.18 30.83
N GLU A 160 -19.94 12.33 31.82
CA GLU A 160 -19.05 11.18 31.70
C GLU A 160 -19.35 10.34 30.46
N TYR A 161 -18.30 10.02 29.72
CA TYR A 161 -18.34 9.19 28.52
C TYR A 161 -18.78 7.77 28.87
N ASN A 162 -19.90 7.32 28.30
CA ASN A 162 -20.33 5.91 28.35
C ASN A 162 -20.09 5.24 27.00
N ASP A 163 -19.29 4.18 26.99
CA ASP A 163 -18.92 3.39 25.81
C ASP A 163 -20.15 2.69 25.19
N PRO A 164 -20.48 2.99 23.91
CA PRO A 164 -21.67 2.45 23.25
C PRO A 164 -21.58 0.95 22.86
N PHE A 165 -20.48 0.26 23.14
CA PHE A 165 -20.33 -1.18 22.83
C PHE A 165 -20.47 -2.11 24.05
N THR A 166 -20.95 -1.61 25.18
CA THR A 166 -21.11 -2.38 26.42
C THR A 166 -22.55 -2.93 26.61
N LYS A 167 -23.08 -3.63 25.60
CA LYS A 167 -24.27 -4.47 25.76
C LYS A 167 -23.99 -5.89 25.28
#